data_AF-Q2IH66-F1
#
_entry.id   AF-Q2IH66-F1
#
_cell.length_a   1.000
_cell.length_b   1.000
_cell.length_c   1.000
_cell.angle_alpha   90.00
_cell.angle_beta   90.00
_cell.angle_gamma   90.00
#
_symmetry.space_group_name_H-M   'P 1'
#
loop_
_entity.id
_entity.type
_entity.pdbx_description
1 polymer ?
#
loop_
_entity_poly.entity_id
_entity_poly.type
_entity_poly.pdbx_seq_one_letter_code
_entity_poly.pdbx_strand_id
1 'polypeptide(L)'
;MSGVAHQPRIVAFLCNWCAYAAADRAGQQRLEMPQSLLTVRVMCTGRVEPGFVLQAFREGADGVLVAGCHPGECHYLDGNLRAAARGAVLARALEQAGIEPERFRMTWAGANEAERLAGEVREMTAALRALGPLDYPRRALDGAGLDAALAGAGPGAAAALPPRAPGKPRVAFYWNASCGGCEEAVVDLGDGFAGLLERVEVVLWPVATDHKRADVEALPDGGIDLAFVNGAVRLDEQEEWARLLRRKARTVVAFGACAHLGGVVGLGNLSEPEALLEAAYRAPPSVSNPEAPLPGGPVRADGATLSLPVLLPRTLTLADVVSVDYTIPGCPPSPAVVQAALDALLGDAPPPRGAVLAPDVSLCEDCPRKGSRPERIELHALRRLATSAVDPELCFLAQGLVCMGPATRQGCQPGCVEAGMPCRGCFGPLDGVRDGGAAMLSGFASLLGGADPAALGAAVPDPAGTFWRYSYAAALLPRRVRPAGPAGEGA
;
A
#
# COMPACT_ATOMS: atom_id res chain seq x y z
N MET A 1 18.02 12.82 -34.44
CA MET A 1 18.93 13.10 -33.31
C MET A 1 19.52 11.77 -32.88
N SER A 2 20.84 11.63 -32.96
CA SER A 2 21.58 10.39 -32.72
C SER A 2 21.24 9.80 -31.35
N GLY A 3 20.79 8.54 -31.35
CA GLY A 3 20.40 7.80 -30.16
C GLY A 3 21.58 7.67 -29.20
N VAL A 4 21.53 8.41 -28.10
CA VAL A 4 22.38 8.15 -26.94
C VAL A 4 21.90 6.82 -26.36
N ALA A 5 22.78 5.82 -26.33
CA ALA A 5 22.49 4.54 -25.69
C ALA A 5 22.03 4.81 -24.25
N HIS A 6 20.87 4.27 -23.88
CA HIS A 6 20.29 4.43 -22.54
C HIS A 6 21.33 4.09 -21.46
N GLN A 7 21.59 5.03 -20.55
CA GLN A 7 22.41 4.81 -19.37
C GLN A 7 21.51 4.50 -18.18
N PRO A 8 21.49 3.25 -17.67
CA PRO A 8 20.63 2.88 -16.56
C PRO A 8 20.98 3.63 -15.28
N ARG A 9 19.98 4.18 -14.60
CA ARG A 9 20.13 4.83 -13.29
C ARG A 9 20.17 3.76 -12.20
N ILE A 10 21.31 3.61 -11.52
CA ILE A 10 21.48 2.62 -10.46
C ILE A 10 21.62 3.33 -9.12
N VAL A 11 20.76 2.99 -8.15
CA VAL A 11 20.92 3.43 -6.76
C VAL A 11 21.60 2.32 -5.96
N ALA A 12 22.78 2.59 -5.42
CA ALA A 12 23.58 1.61 -4.70
C ALA A 12 23.69 1.95 -3.20
N PHE A 13 23.05 1.17 -2.33
CA PHE A 13 23.20 1.26 -0.89
C PHE A 13 24.43 0.48 -0.44
N LEU A 14 25.46 1.20 0.02
CA LEU A 14 26.77 0.62 0.32
C LEU A 14 27.07 0.69 1.82
N CYS A 15 27.42 -0.46 2.41
CA CYS A 15 27.89 -0.54 3.79
C CYS A 15 29.19 0.26 3.99
N ASN A 16 29.18 1.16 4.96
CA ASN A 16 30.31 2.02 5.34
C ASN A 16 31.58 1.22 5.61
N TRP A 17 31.46 0.06 6.27
CA TRP A 17 32.59 -0.72 6.75
C TRP A 17 33.28 -1.56 5.67
N CYS A 18 32.65 -1.76 4.51
CA CYS A 18 33.22 -2.61 3.46
C CYS A 18 32.91 -2.10 2.05
N ALA A 19 31.69 -2.26 1.53
CA ALA A 19 31.35 -1.99 0.14
C ALA A 19 31.56 -0.52 -0.25
N TYR A 20 31.36 0.42 0.68
CA TYR A 20 31.68 1.83 0.43
C TYR A 20 33.20 2.05 0.28
N ALA A 21 34.00 1.44 1.16
CA ALA A 21 35.46 1.49 1.04
C ALA A 21 35.97 0.77 -0.23
N ALA A 22 35.30 -0.29 -0.67
CA ALA A 22 35.58 -0.95 -1.94
C ALA A 22 35.26 -0.03 -3.13
N ALA A 23 34.17 0.74 -3.07
CA ALA A 23 33.83 1.74 -4.09
C ALA A 23 34.86 2.87 -4.14
N ASP A 24 35.30 3.38 -2.98
CA ASP A 24 36.35 4.40 -2.90
C ASP A 24 37.66 3.91 -3.52
N ARG A 25 38.05 2.66 -3.22
CA ARG A 25 39.22 2.02 -3.82
C ARG A 25 39.07 1.80 -5.32
N ALA A 26 37.89 1.41 -5.78
CA ALA A 26 37.61 1.28 -7.22
C ALA A 26 37.83 2.62 -7.94
N GLY A 27 37.43 3.74 -7.31
CA GLY A 27 37.73 5.09 -7.79
C GLY A 27 39.23 5.40 -7.83
N GLN A 28 39.98 5.07 -6.77
CA GLN A 28 41.45 5.26 -6.72
C GLN A 28 42.19 4.44 -7.79
N GLN A 29 41.72 3.22 -8.04
CA GLN A 29 42.25 2.31 -9.06
C GLN A 29 41.78 2.65 -10.47
N ARG A 30 40.90 3.65 -10.63
CA ARG A 30 40.31 4.07 -11.91
C ARG A 30 39.58 2.93 -12.62
N LEU A 31 38.93 2.06 -11.84
CA LEU A 31 38.06 1.01 -12.38
C LEU A 31 36.82 1.65 -13.02
N GLU A 32 36.40 1.11 -14.16
CA GLU A 32 35.26 1.63 -14.89
C GLU A 32 33.95 1.31 -14.16
N MET A 33 33.18 2.35 -13.85
CA MET A 33 31.83 2.30 -13.30
C MET A 33 30.96 3.32 -14.05
N PRO A 34 29.65 3.07 -14.25
CA PRO A 34 28.80 4.00 -14.97
C PRO A 34 28.61 5.30 -14.19
N GLN A 35 28.61 6.43 -14.90
CA GLN A 35 28.38 7.75 -14.29
C GLN A 35 26.98 7.90 -13.69
N SER A 36 26.04 7.04 -14.10
CA SER A 36 24.67 6.95 -13.61
C SER A 36 24.53 6.15 -12.30
N LEU A 37 25.63 5.68 -11.71
CA LEU A 37 25.66 5.05 -10.38
C LEU A 37 25.56 6.11 -9.27
N LEU A 38 24.49 6.06 -8.50
CA LEU A 38 24.27 6.90 -7.33
C LEU A 38 24.54 6.09 -6.07
N THR A 39 25.65 6.40 -5.38
CA THR A 39 26.01 5.70 -4.15
C THR A 39 25.38 6.36 -2.93
N VAL A 40 24.70 5.56 -2.12
CA VAL A 40 24.12 5.95 -0.83
C VAL A 40 24.87 5.19 0.26
N ARG A 41 25.68 5.93 1.03
CA ARG A 41 26.42 5.34 2.14
C ARG A 41 25.47 5.07 3.31
N VAL A 42 25.46 3.82 3.78
CA VAL A 42 24.73 3.41 4.98
C VAL A 42 25.71 2.79 5.99
N MET A 43 25.45 2.94 7.29
CA MET A 43 26.33 2.32 8.28
C MET A 43 26.38 0.79 8.17
N CYS A 44 25.26 0.17 7.77
CA CYS A 44 25.14 -1.27 7.58
C CYS A 44 24.06 -1.56 6.54
N THR A 45 24.20 -2.64 5.77
CA THR A 45 23.10 -3.15 4.92
C THR A 45 21.87 -3.55 5.74
N GLY A 46 22.04 -3.94 7.01
CA GLY A 46 20.92 -4.21 7.93
C GLY A 46 20.03 -3.00 8.23
N ARG A 47 20.45 -1.78 7.86
CA ARG A 47 19.60 -0.56 7.91
C ARG A 47 18.87 -0.26 6.62
N VAL A 48 19.12 -1.02 5.55
CA VAL A 48 18.40 -0.86 4.29
C VAL A 48 17.05 -1.53 4.46
N GLU A 49 16.04 -0.70 4.71
CA GLU A 49 14.65 -1.14 4.77
C GLU A 49 14.11 -1.39 3.34
N PRO A 50 13.20 -2.36 3.15
CA PRO A 50 12.52 -2.57 1.88
C PRO A 50 11.91 -1.30 1.30
N GLY A 51 11.38 -0.42 2.16
CA GLY A 51 10.83 0.88 1.75
C GLY A 51 11.81 1.77 0.98
N PHE A 52 13.11 1.71 1.27
CA PHE A 52 14.10 2.49 0.52
C PHE A 52 14.30 1.97 -0.90
N VAL A 53 14.25 0.64 -1.08
CA VAL A 53 14.36 0.00 -2.40
C VAL A 53 13.12 0.32 -3.23
N LEU A 54 11.93 0.17 -2.64
CA LEU A 54 10.65 0.50 -3.29
C LEU A 54 10.61 1.99 -3.69
N GLN A 55 11.03 2.88 -2.79
CA GLN A 55 11.11 4.31 -3.08
C GLN A 55 12.11 4.62 -4.19
N ALA A 56 13.27 3.96 -4.25
CA ALA A 56 14.23 4.17 -5.32
C ALA A 56 13.64 3.84 -6.71
N PHE A 57 12.91 2.73 -6.83
CA PHE A 57 12.19 2.41 -8.06
C PHE A 57 11.08 3.43 -8.37
N ARG A 58 10.29 3.82 -7.36
CA ARG A 58 9.24 4.84 -7.50
C ARG A 58 9.80 6.16 -8.04
N GLU A 59 11.00 6.54 -7.62
CA GLU A 59 11.70 7.77 -8.02
C GLU A 59 12.49 7.63 -9.34
N GLY A 60 12.34 6.51 -10.05
CA GLY A 60 12.89 6.32 -11.40
C GLY A 60 14.28 5.66 -11.46
N ALA A 61 14.68 4.89 -10.44
CA ALA A 61 15.83 3.99 -10.59
C ALA A 61 15.50 2.86 -11.58
N ASP A 62 16.44 2.54 -12.47
CA ASP A 62 16.36 1.38 -13.36
C ASP A 62 16.81 0.10 -12.67
N GLY A 63 17.65 0.25 -11.64
CA GLY A 63 18.04 -0.82 -10.74
C GLY A 63 18.52 -0.34 -9.37
N VAL A 64 18.43 -1.22 -8.38
CA VAL A 64 18.88 -1.00 -7.01
C VAL A 64 19.88 -2.08 -6.62
N LEU A 65 21.06 -1.64 -6.15
CA LEU A 65 22.12 -2.49 -5.62
C LEU A 65 22.20 -2.30 -4.10
N VAL A 66 22.27 -3.39 -3.34
CA VAL A 66 22.57 -3.36 -1.90
C VAL A 66 23.83 -4.18 -1.67
N ALA A 67 24.90 -3.54 -1.21
CA ALA A 67 26.20 -4.19 -1.05
C ALA A 67 26.71 -4.09 0.40
N GLY A 68 27.07 -5.24 0.98
CA GLY A 68 27.46 -5.37 2.39
C GLY A 68 28.67 -6.24 2.64
N CYS A 69 28.94 -6.53 3.92
CA CYS A 69 30.03 -7.41 4.34
C CYS A 69 29.72 -8.85 3.91
N HIS A 70 30.75 -9.67 3.68
CA HIS A 70 30.53 -11.11 3.51
C HIS A 70 29.84 -11.71 4.73
N PRO A 71 28.99 -12.74 4.54
CA PRO A 71 28.50 -13.57 5.64
C PRO A 71 29.66 -14.02 6.55
N GLY A 72 29.52 -13.82 7.87
CA GLY A 72 30.58 -14.10 8.85
C GLY A 72 31.56 -12.95 9.12
N GLU A 73 31.60 -11.91 8.29
CA GLU A 73 32.49 -10.75 8.43
C GLU A 73 31.76 -9.44 8.80
N CYS A 74 30.50 -9.53 9.20
CA CYS A 74 29.69 -8.34 9.45
C CYS A 74 30.17 -7.57 10.69
N HIS A 75 30.44 -6.28 10.53
CA HIS A 75 30.78 -5.39 11.65
C HIS A 75 29.69 -5.35 12.74
N TYR A 76 28.41 -5.48 12.33
CA TYR A 76 27.27 -5.50 13.23
C TYR A 76 26.70 -6.91 13.41
N LEU A 77 27.57 -7.92 13.50
CA LEU A 77 27.26 -9.33 13.76
C LEU A 77 26.49 -10.04 12.65
N ASP A 78 25.19 -9.75 12.52
CA ASP A 78 24.26 -10.45 11.62
C ASP A 78 23.48 -9.49 10.71
N GLY A 79 23.82 -8.20 10.71
CA GLY A 79 23.09 -7.18 9.95
C GLY A 79 23.00 -7.46 8.45
N ASN A 80 24.04 -8.05 7.86
CA ASN A 80 24.03 -8.48 6.46
C ASN A 80 23.13 -9.70 6.22
N LEU A 81 23.06 -10.65 7.15
CA LEU A 81 22.17 -11.81 7.03
C LEU A 81 20.70 -11.41 7.15
N ARG A 82 20.37 -10.47 8.05
CA ARG A 82 19.02 -9.88 8.13
C ARG A 82 18.66 -9.13 6.84
N ALA A 83 19.60 -8.38 6.27
CA ALA A 83 19.41 -7.74 4.97
C ALA A 83 19.19 -8.79 3.88
N ALA A 84 19.92 -9.90 3.91
CA ALA A 84 19.78 -10.99 2.96
C ALA A 84 18.37 -11.62 3.02
N ALA A 85 17.89 -11.89 4.23
CA ALA A 85 16.53 -12.40 4.45
C ALA A 85 15.46 -11.43 3.91
N ARG A 86 15.56 -10.14 4.22
CA ARG A 86 14.64 -9.10 3.69
C ARG A 86 14.69 -9.04 2.17
N GLY A 87 15.88 -9.03 1.59
CA GLY A 87 16.06 -8.94 0.15
C GLY A 87 15.45 -10.11 -0.61
N ALA A 88 15.51 -11.33 -0.07
CA ALA A 88 14.89 -12.49 -0.71
C ALA A 88 13.35 -12.40 -0.78
N VAL A 89 12.69 -11.96 0.30
CA VAL A 89 11.23 -11.75 0.31
C VAL A 89 10.85 -10.53 -0.55
N LEU A 90 11.65 -9.47 -0.51
CA LEU A 90 11.46 -8.28 -1.32
C LEU A 90 11.59 -8.57 -2.82
N ALA A 91 12.56 -9.39 -3.24
CA ALA A 91 12.74 -9.77 -4.65
C ALA A 91 11.45 -10.41 -5.21
N ARG A 92 10.82 -11.31 -4.45
CA ARG A 92 9.52 -11.89 -4.82
C ARG A 92 8.40 -10.85 -4.91
N ALA A 93 8.37 -9.88 -3.98
CA ALA A 93 7.39 -8.79 -4.02
C ALA A 93 7.59 -7.88 -5.26
N LEU A 94 8.84 -7.59 -5.62
CA LEU A 94 9.19 -6.81 -6.82
C LEU A 94 8.77 -7.54 -8.10
N GLU A 95 8.98 -8.86 -8.17
CA GLU A 95 8.52 -9.68 -9.30
C GLU A 95 6.99 -9.62 -9.47
N GLN A 96 6.23 -9.72 -8.37
CA GLN A 96 4.77 -9.55 -8.40
C GLN A 96 4.37 -8.15 -8.87
N ALA A 97 5.13 -7.12 -8.49
CA ALA A 97 4.97 -5.75 -8.97
C ALA A 97 5.45 -5.55 -10.43
N GLY A 98 5.89 -6.60 -11.12
CA GLY A 98 6.31 -6.54 -12.52
C GLY A 98 7.71 -5.96 -12.74
N ILE A 99 8.53 -5.89 -11.69
CA ILE A 99 9.93 -5.48 -11.76
C ILE A 99 10.79 -6.73 -11.95
N GLU A 100 11.61 -6.73 -12.98
CA GLU A 100 12.43 -7.87 -13.38
C GLU A 100 13.51 -8.17 -12.32
N PRO A 101 13.80 -9.45 -12.01
CA PRO A 101 14.74 -9.84 -10.97
C PRO A 101 16.14 -9.21 -11.09
N GLU A 102 16.61 -8.97 -12.31
CA GLU A 102 17.92 -8.37 -12.59
C GLU A 102 18.02 -6.91 -12.14
N ARG A 103 16.88 -6.24 -11.87
CA ARG A 103 16.84 -4.85 -11.42
C ARG A 103 17.13 -4.69 -9.93
N PHE A 104 17.02 -5.74 -9.12
CA PHE A 104 17.35 -5.69 -7.70
C PHE A 104 18.42 -6.72 -7.38
N ARG A 105 19.59 -6.25 -6.93
CA ARG A 105 20.71 -7.13 -6.58
C ARG A 105 21.17 -6.87 -5.16
N MET A 106 21.33 -7.96 -4.41
CA MET A 106 22.17 -7.95 -3.21
C MET A 106 23.50 -8.62 -3.50
N THR A 107 24.58 -7.98 -3.10
CA THR A 107 25.92 -8.56 -3.21
C THR A 107 26.73 -8.29 -1.95
N TRP A 108 27.86 -8.96 -1.86
CA TRP A 108 28.83 -8.77 -0.79
C TRP A 108 30.08 -8.15 -1.41
N ALA A 109 30.79 -7.32 -0.66
CA ALA A 109 32.10 -6.82 -1.06
C ALA A 109 32.86 -6.44 0.21
N GLY A 110 33.96 -7.14 0.47
CA GLY A 110 34.94 -6.78 1.49
C GLY A 110 35.61 -5.46 1.16
N ALA A 111 36.18 -4.79 2.16
CA ALA A 111 36.74 -3.44 1.97
C ALA A 111 37.78 -3.38 0.84
N ASN A 112 38.58 -4.42 0.65
CA ASN A 112 39.65 -4.48 -0.35
C ASN A 112 39.20 -5.03 -1.71
N GLU A 113 37.93 -5.42 -1.87
CA GLU A 113 37.42 -6.10 -3.07
C GLU A 113 36.90 -5.10 -4.12
N ALA A 114 37.72 -4.11 -4.48
CA ALA A 114 37.35 -3.07 -5.46
C ALA A 114 36.95 -3.65 -6.83
N GLU A 115 37.75 -4.58 -7.36
CA GLU A 115 37.49 -5.23 -8.65
C GLU A 115 36.18 -6.01 -8.66
N ARG A 116 35.85 -6.67 -7.55
CA ARG A 116 34.60 -7.42 -7.40
C ARG A 116 33.39 -6.49 -7.43
N LEU A 117 33.40 -5.43 -6.62
CA LEU A 117 32.29 -4.48 -6.60
C LEU A 117 32.11 -3.82 -7.98
N ALA A 118 33.21 -3.42 -8.63
CA ALA A 118 33.16 -2.87 -9.99
C ALA A 118 32.63 -3.91 -11.00
N GLY A 119 32.98 -5.19 -10.84
CA GLY A 119 32.42 -6.31 -11.61
C GLY A 119 30.89 -6.41 -11.48
N GLU A 120 30.38 -6.45 -10.25
CA GLU A 120 28.95 -6.52 -9.95
C GLU A 120 28.17 -5.35 -10.54
N VAL A 121 28.70 -4.13 -10.42
CA VAL A 121 28.11 -2.93 -11.00
C VAL A 121 28.09 -3.03 -12.53
N ARG A 122 29.19 -3.49 -13.17
CA ARG A 122 29.26 -3.65 -14.63
C ARG A 122 28.26 -4.69 -15.13
N GLU A 123 28.16 -5.84 -14.46
CA GLU A 123 27.20 -6.88 -14.81
C GLU A 123 25.76 -6.38 -14.70
N MET A 124 25.42 -5.74 -13.57
CA MET A 124 24.10 -5.15 -13.38
C MET A 124 23.81 -4.10 -14.46
N THR A 125 24.78 -3.24 -14.77
CA THR A 125 24.64 -2.25 -15.85
C THR A 125 24.37 -2.90 -17.21
N ALA A 126 25.07 -3.98 -17.53
CA ALA A 126 24.87 -4.72 -18.77
C ALA A 126 23.47 -5.35 -18.84
N ALA A 127 23.02 -5.98 -17.75
CA ALA A 127 21.68 -6.55 -17.64
C ALA A 127 20.59 -5.47 -17.80
N LEU A 128 20.74 -4.33 -17.12
CA LEU A 128 19.80 -3.22 -17.23
C LEU A 128 19.77 -2.59 -18.63
N ARG A 129 20.91 -2.50 -19.32
CA ARG A 129 20.95 -2.06 -20.72
C ARG A 129 20.18 -3.00 -21.64
N ALA A 130 20.25 -4.30 -21.39
CA ALA A 130 19.50 -5.30 -22.16
C ALA A 130 18.00 -5.23 -21.89
N LEU A 131 17.59 -4.97 -20.64
CA LEU A 131 16.18 -4.79 -20.28
C LEU A 131 15.61 -3.44 -20.73
N GLY A 132 16.46 -2.42 -20.88
CA GLY A 132 16.04 -1.04 -21.13
C GLY A 132 15.47 -0.34 -19.88
N PRO A 133 14.98 0.90 -20.04
CA PRO A 133 14.52 1.72 -18.92
C PRO A 133 13.33 1.08 -18.20
N LEU A 134 13.37 1.05 -16.86
CA LEU A 134 12.21 0.65 -16.07
C LEU A 134 11.12 1.70 -16.16
N ASP A 135 11.48 2.98 -15.97
CA ASP A 135 10.58 4.14 -16.01
C ASP A 135 9.25 3.91 -15.27
N TYR A 136 9.36 3.51 -14.00
CA TYR A 136 8.20 3.20 -13.15
C TYR A 136 7.18 4.36 -13.10
N PRO A 137 7.58 5.65 -12.93
CA PRO A 137 6.63 6.75 -12.95
C PRO A 137 5.76 6.78 -14.21
N ARG A 138 6.34 6.58 -15.39
CA ARG A 138 5.56 6.59 -16.63
C ARG A 138 4.76 5.29 -16.83
N ARG A 139 5.39 4.13 -16.61
CA ARG A 139 4.79 2.82 -16.94
C ARG A 139 3.73 2.35 -15.93
N ALA A 140 3.85 2.72 -14.67
CA ALA A 140 2.92 2.33 -13.61
C ALA A 140 2.01 3.48 -13.15
N LEU A 141 2.58 4.67 -12.94
CA LEU A 141 1.84 5.84 -12.42
C LEU A 141 1.38 6.79 -13.53
N ASP A 142 1.25 6.30 -14.76
CA ASP A 142 0.61 6.99 -15.88
C ASP A 142 0.98 8.49 -15.96
N GLY A 143 2.27 8.82 -15.97
CA GLY A 143 2.82 10.16 -15.69
C GLY A 143 2.33 11.35 -16.55
N ALA A 144 1.41 11.13 -17.49
CA ALA A 144 0.70 12.16 -18.28
C ALA A 144 -0.84 12.00 -18.29
N GLY A 145 -1.39 11.02 -17.58
CA GLY A 145 -2.81 10.67 -17.54
C GLY A 145 -3.44 10.83 -16.16
N LEU A 146 -4.12 9.79 -15.65
CA LEU A 146 -4.96 9.90 -14.45
C LEU A 146 -4.19 10.39 -13.21
N ASP A 147 -3.04 9.80 -12.90
CA ASP A 147 -2.25 10.19 -11.73
C ASP A 147 -1.73 11.64 -11.83
N ALA A 148 -1.46 12.16 -13.04
CA ALA A 148 -1.10 13.56 -13.26
C ALA A 148 -2.30 14.51 -13.05
N ALA A 149 -3.49 14.12 -13.49
CA ALA A 149 -4.74 14.86 -13.27
C ALA A 149 -5.18 14.87 -11.79
N LEU A 150 -4.70 13.90 -11.01
CA LEU A 150 -4.93 13.77 -9.58
C LEU A 150 -3.80 14.39 -8.73
N ALA A 151 -2.70 14.82 -9.35
CA ALA A 151 -1.58 15.44 -8.65
C ALA A 151 -2.03 16.73 -7.93
N GLY A 152 -2.05 16.70 -6.60
CA GLY A 152 -2.53 17.80 -5.76
C GLY A 152 -3.70 17.42 -4.84
N ALA A 153 -4.34 16.26 -5.06
CA ALA A 153 -5.12 15.60 -4.03
C ALA A 153 -4.18 14.99 -2.98
N GLY A 154 -4.52 15.16 -1.71
CA GLY A 154 -3.71 14.74 -0.57
C GLY A 154 -4.41 15.12 0.73
N PRO A 155 -3.88 14.76 1.92
CA PRO A 155 -4.51 15.14 3.19
C PRO A 155 -4.77 16.65 3.20
N GLY A 156 -5.98 17.04 3.60
CA GLY A 156 -6.37 18.45 3.61
C GLY A 156 -5.38 19.28 4.40
N ALA A 157 -4.86 20.37 3.81
CA ALA A 157 -3.89 21.24 4.46
C ALA A 157 -4.38 21.68 5.86
N ALA A 158 -3.46 21.88 6.80
CA ALA A 158 -3.73 22.15 8.23
C ALA A 158 -4.53 23.44 8.54
N ALA A 159 -5.18 24.06 7.55
CA ALA A 159 -6.14 25.13 7.76
C ALA A 159 -7.35 24.62 8.56
N ALA A 160 -7.79 25.44 9.51
CA ALA A 160 -8.97 25.17 10.32
C ALA A 160 -10.21 25.00 9.43
N LEU A 161 -11.04 24.01 9.75
CA LEU A 161 -12.34 23.86 9.10
C LEU A 161 -13.22 25.07 9.45
N PRO A 162 -14.01 25.61 8.50
CA PRO A 162 -14.94 26.68 8.82
C PRO A 162 -15.95 26.21 9.90
N PRO A 163 -16.60 27.12 10.65
CA PRO A 163 -17.55 26.77 11.73
C PRO A 163 -18.91 26.31 11.20
N ARG A 164 -19.48 25.23 11.78
CA ARG A 164 -20.76 24.63 11.35
C ARG A 164 -21.91 25.64 11.27
N ALA A 165 -22.83 25.41 10.35
CA ALA A 165 -24.08 26.17 10.33
C ALA A 165 -24.92 25.78 11.56
N PRO A 166 -25.71 26.69 12.14
CA PRO A 166 -26.58 26.37 13.26
C PRO A 166 -27.67 25.37 12.85
N GLY A 167 -27.95 24.38 13.69
CA GLY A 167 -28.96 23.34 13.45
C GLY A 167 -28.42 21.92 13.64
N LYS A 168 -29.20 20.92 13.22
CA LYS A 168 -28.73 19.53 13.15
C LYS A 168 -27.66 19.42 12.07
N PRO A 169 -26.46 18.85 12.35
CA PRO A 169 -25.43 18.68 11.33
C PRO A 169 -25.92 17.83 10.18
N ARG A 170 -25.64 18.26 8.94
CA ARG A 170 -25.95 17.50 7.74
C ARG A 170 -24.87 16.47 7.46
N VAL A 171 -25.25 15.20 7.40
CA VAL A 171 -24.33 14.08 7.25
C VAL A 171 -24.64 13.31 5.97
N ALA A 172 -23.59 12.94 5.24
CA ALA A 172 -23.63 12.04 4.11
C ALA A 172 -22.81 10.78 4.38
N PHE A 173 -23.35 9.63 4.01
CA PHE A 173 -22.65 8.35 3.91
C PHE A 173 -22.70 7.90 2.45
N TYR A 174 -21.55 7.54 1.88
CA TYR A 174 -21.47 7.11 0.49
C TYR A 174 -20.46 5.99 0.29
N TRP A 175 -20.79 5.03 -0.57
CA TRP A 175 -19.99 3.86 -0.88
C TRP A 175 -19.35 3.91 -2.28
N ASN A 176 -18.03 3.82 -2.36
CA ASN A 176 -17.35 3.56 -3.64
C ASN A 176 -17.23 2.04 -3.87
N ALA A 177 -16.06 1.54 -4.29
CA ALA A 177 -15.79 0.11 -4.35
C ALA A 177 -15.69 -0.46 -2.93
N SER A 178 -16.86 -0.78 -2.37
CA SER A 178 -17.11 -1.18 -1.00
C SER A 178 -17.83 -2.53 -0.96
N CYS A 179 -17.82 -3.18 0.21
CA CYS A 179 -18.56 -4.42 0.47
C CYS A 179 -19.82 -4.20 1.33
N GLY A 180 -20.14 -2.96 1.69
CA GLY A 180 -21.23 -2.63 2.62
C GLY A 180 -20.84 -2.73 4.10
N GLY A 181 -19.72 -3.38 4.45
CA GLY A 181 -19.34 -3.60 5.85
C GLY A 181 -19.11 -2.33 6.69
N CYS A 182 -18.72 -1.20 6.07
CA CYS A 182 -18.62 0.07 6.80
C CYS A 182 -19.99 0.66 7.10
N GLU A 183 -21.01 0.42 6.27
CA GLU A 183 -22.39 0.82 6.53
C GLU A 183 -22.96 0.00 7.68
N GLU A 184 -22.76 -1.32 7.64
CA GLU A 184 -23.13 -2.22 8.74
C GLU A 184 -22.46 -1.82 10.05
N ALA A 185 -21.20 -1.37 10.03
CA ALA A 185 -20.53 -0.88 11.24
C ALA A 185 -21.18 0.36 11.87
N VAL A 186 -21.95 1.15 11.11
CA VAL A 186 -22.77 2.26 11.64
C VAL A 186 -24.08 1.72 12.23
N VAL A 187 -24.69 0.72 11.58
CA VAL A 187 -25.91 0.06 12.08
C VAL A 187 -25.63 -0.73 13.36
N ASP A 188 -24.47 -1.36 13.45
CA ASP A 188 -23.97 -2.14 14.61
C ASP A 188 -23.69 -1.29 15.86
N LEU A 189 -23.88 0.04 15.81
CA LEU A 189 -23.85 0.90 16.99
C LEU A 189 -24.99 0.59 17.99
N GLY A 190 -25.99 -0.20 17.58
CA GLY A 190 -27.11 -0.59 18.45
C GLY A 190 -27.89 0.63 18.93
N ASP A 191 -28.03 0.80 20.25
CA ASP A 191 -28.71 1.98 20.83
C ASP A 191 -28.05 3.31 20.39
N GLY A 192 -26.74 3.31 20.12
CA GLY A 192 -26.02 4.47 19.61
C GLY A 192 -26.48 4.91 18.22
N PHE A 193 -27.02 3.98 17.41
CA PHE A 193 -27.53 4.28 16.07
C PHE A 193 -28.76 5.18 16.12
N ALA A 194 -29.74 4.87 16.99
CA ALA A 194 -30.92 5.71 17.17
C ALA A 194 -30.55 7.12 17.64
N GLY A 195 -29.63 7.21 18.61
CA GLY A 195 -29.10 8.48 19.09
C GLY A 195 -28.37 9.29 18.01
N LEU A 196 -27.66 8.64 17.09
CA LEU A 196 -27.05 9.30 15.93
C LEU A 196 -28.12 9.93 15.03
N LEU A 197 -29.15 9.17 14.65
CA LEU A 197 -30.22 9.65 13.76
C LEU A 197 -31.02 10.81 14.36
N GLU A 198 -31.17 10.86 15.68
CA GLU A 198 -31.80 12.00 16.36
C GLU A 198 -30.95 13.28 16.29
N ARG A 199 -29.62 13.14 16.26
CA ARG A 199 -28.65 14.24 16.31
C ARG A 199 -28.33 14.85 14.96
N VAL A 200 -28.51 14.13 13.85
CA VAL A 200 -28.06 14.55 12.52
C VAL A 200 -29.22 14.63 11.52
N GLU A 201 -29.02 15.41 10.45
CA GLU A 201 -29.85 15.36 9.25
C GLU A 201 -29.10 14.52 8.20
N VAL A 202 -29.59 13.32 7.87
CA VAL A 202 -29.00 12.50 6.81
C VAL A 202 -29.45 13.03 5.46
N VAL A 203 -28.51 13.53 4.66
CA VAL A 203 -28.79 14.12 3.32
C VAL A 203 -28.38 13.22 2.16
N LEU A 204 -27.62 12.17 2.45
CA LEU A 204 -27.26 11.12 1.50
C LEU A 204 -26.90 9.87 2.28
N TRP A 205 -27.60 8.77 2.04
CA TRP A 205 -27.19 7.44 2.49
C TRP A 205 -27.85 6.38 1.61
N PRO A 206 -27.21 5.92 0.52
CA PRO A 206 -27.88 5.11 -0.51
C PRO A 206 -28.51 3.80 0.00
N VAL A 207 -27.97 3.21 1.07
CA VAL A 207 -28.51 1.98 1.66
C VAL A 207 -29.75 2.22 2.53
N ALA A 208 -29.90 3.43 3.09
CA ALA A 208 -30.90 3.73 4.13
C ALA A 208 -31.94 4.78 3.73
N THR A 209 -31.66 5.58 2.69
CA THR A 209 -32.49 6.72 2.28
C THR A 209 -32.60 6.81 0.76
N ASP A 210 -33.66 7.46 0.27
CA ASP A 210 -33.92 7.58 -1.16
C ASP A 210 -33.23 8.76 -1.86
N HIS A 211 -32.44 9.56 -1.14
CA HIS A 211 -31.69 10.67 -1.72
C HIS A 211 -30.81 10.21 -2.88
N LYS A 212 -30.89 10.91 -4.01
CA LYS A 212 -30.15 10.62 -5.24
C LYS A 212 -29.15 11.74 -5.52
N ARG A 213 -28.37 11.57 -6.60
CA ARG A 213 -27.35 12.53 -7.04
C ARG A 213 -27.89 13.95 -7.19
N ALA A 214 -29.08 14.12 -7.78
CA ALA A 214 -29.70 15.42 -7.98
C ALA A 214 -29.94 16.18 -6.66
N ASP A 215 -30.29 15.47 -5.58
CA ASP A 215 -30.51 16.08 -4.26
C ASP A 215 -29.20 16.65 -3.70
N VAL A 216 -28.10 15.91 -3.85
CA VAL A 216 -26.75 16.34 -3.43
C VAL A 216 -26.26 17.51 -4.29
N GLU A 217 -26.52 17.49 -5.60
CA GLU A 217 -26.15 18.56 -6.52
C GLU A 217 -26.88 19.87 -6.21
N ALA A 218 -28.14 19.78 -5.78
CA ALA A 218 -28.98 20.92 -5.40
C ALA A 218 -28.54 21.61 -4.09
N LEU A 219 -27.81 20.92 -3.21
CA LEU A 219 -27.23 21.53 -2.02
C LEU A 219 -26.17 22.59 -2.41
N PRO A 220 -26.01 23.69 -1.65
CA PRO A 220 -24.90 24.60 -1.88
C PRO A 220 -23.55 23.90 -1.65
N ASP A 221 -22.49 24.41 -2.27
CA ASP A 221 -21.13 23.94 -1.97
C ASP A 221 -20.80 24.20 -0.49
N GLY A 222 -20.21 23.20 0.19
CA GLY A 222 -20.09 23.19 1.64
C GLY A 222 -21.41 23.03 2.42
N GLY A 223 -22.51 22.64 1.76
CA GLY A 223 -23.82 22.41 2.38
C GLY A 223 -23.96 21.12 3.18
N ILE A 224 -22.96 20.23 3.14
CA ILE A 224 -22.86 19.00 3.96
C ILE A 224 -21.78 19.21 5.02
N ASP A 225 -22.09 19.00 6.30
CA ASP A 225 -21.12 19.20 7.38
C ASP A 225 -20.07 18.09 7.45
N LEU A 226 -20.50 16.84 7.29
CA LEU A 226 -19.66 15.64 7.34
C LEU A 226 -20.06 14.67 6.23
N ALA A 227 -19.11 14.29 5.38
CA ALA A 227 -19.27 13.21 4.41
C ALA A 227 -18.34 12.04 4.76
N PHE A 228 -18.92 10.94 5.19
CA PHE A 228 -18.24 9.67 5.39
C PHE A 228 -18.24 8.91 4.07
N VAL A 229 -17.08 8.82 3.45
CA VAL A 229 -16.91 8.13 2.16
C VAL A 229 -16.16 6.83 2.41
N ASN A 230 -16.84 5.70 2.19
CA ASN A 230 -16.26 4.38 2.28
C ASN A 230 -15.98 3.79 0.88
N GLY A 231 -15.26 2.66 0.84
CA GLY A 231 -14.85 2.04 -0.42
C GLY A 231 -13.67 2.75 -1.11
N ALA A 232 -12.92 2.00 -1.92
CA ALA A 232 -11.84 2.54 -2.73
C ALA A 232 -12.40 3.17 -4.02
N VAL A 233 -11.66 4.04 -4.69
CA VAL A 233 -12.06 4.57 -5.99
C VAL A 233 -11.49 3.67 -7.09
N ARG A 234 -12.38 2.98 -7.82
CA ARG A 234 -12.03 2.00 -8.87
C ARG A 234 -12.73 2.26 -10.19
N LEU A 235 -13.83 3.01 -10.17
CA LEU A 235 -14.61 3.38 -11.35
C LEU A 235 -14.55 4.90 -11.56
N ASP A 236 -14.71 5.34 -12.80
CA ASP A 236 -14.86 6.75 -13.17
C ASP A 236 -16.03 7.44 -12.44
N GLU A 237 -17.18 6.76 -12.32
CA GLU A 237 -18.33 7.28 -11.57
C GLU A 237 -17.97 7.57 -10.09
N GLN A 238 -17.14 6.72 -9.48
CA GLN A 238 -16.70 6.87 -8.09
C GLN A 238 -15.75 8.05 -7.93
N GLU A 239 -14.93 8.34 -8.94
CA GLU A 239 -14.13 9.57 -8.99
C GLU A 239 -15.05 10.80 -9.01
N GLU A 240 -16.09 10.82 -9.85
CA GLU A 240 -17.05 11.92 -9.91
C GLU A 240 -17.74 12.14 -8.57
N TRP A 241 -18.19 11.07 -7.91
CA TRP A 241 -18.80 11.13 -6.59
C TRP A 241 -17.84 11.64 -5.52
N ALA A 242 -16.59 11.18 -5.51
CA ALA A 242 -15.59 11.69 -4.58
C ALA A 242 -15.40 13.20 -4.75
N ARG A 243 -15.28 13.70 -5.99
CA ARG A 243 -15.15 15.13 -6.30
C ARG A 243 -16.40 15.93 -5.95
N LEU A 244 -17.60 15.39 -6.24
CA LEU A 244 -18.88 15.98 -5.88
C LEU A 244 -19.00 16.14 -4.36
N LEU A 245 -18.78 15.06 -3.61
CA LEU A 245 -18.86 15.06 -2.16
C LEU A 245 -17.80 15.96 -1.55
N ARG A 246 -16.57 15.99 -2.08
CA ARG A 246 -15.56 16.93 -1.61
C ARG A 246 -15.98 18.39 -1.77
N ARG A 247 -16.62 18.73 -2.90
CA ARG A 247 -17.12 20.09 -3.15
C ARG A 247 -18.33 20.44 -2.26
N LYS A 248 -19.24 19.49 -2.08
CA LYS A 248 -20.47 19.69 -1.28
C LYS A 248 -20.23 19.59 0.23
N ALA A 249 -19.19 18.88 0.65
CA ALA A 249 -18.89 18.66 2.06
C ALA A 249 -17.78 19.57 2.59
N ARG A 250 -18.01 20.05 3.81
CA ARG A 250 -17.03 20.81 4.59
C ARG A 250 -15.95 19.90 5.13
N THR A 251 -16.36 18.72 5.59
CA THR A 251 -15.49 17.69 6.12
C THR A 251 -15.69 16.40 5.33
N VAL A 252 -14.62 15.83 4.78
CA VAL A 252 -14.62 14.49 4.17
C VAL A 252 -13.80 13.54 5.04
N VAL A 253 -14.41 12.41 5.37
CA VAL A 253 -13.83 11.36 6.20
C VAL A 253 -13.64 10.12 5.33
N ALA A 254 -12.40 9.65 5.20
CA ALA A 254 -12.12 8.33 4.64
C ALA A 254 -12.57 7.26 5.64
N PHE A 255 -13.68 6.60 5.35
CA PHE A 255 -14.32 5.65 6.25
C PHE A 255 -14.01 4.21 5.85
N GLY A 256 -13.14 3.55 6.61
CA GLY A 256 -12.72 2.18 6.42
C GLY A 256 -11.44 2.00 5.58
N ALA A 257 -10.88 0.79 5.63
CA ALA A 257 -9.62 0.43 5.00
C ALA A 257 -9.61 0.63 3.48
N CYS A 258 -10.76 0.45 2.83
CA CYS A 258 -10.88 0.67 1.39
C CYS A 258 -10.70 2.15 1.02
N ALA A 259 -11.37 3.07 1.70
CA ALA A 259 -11.21 4.50 1.44
C ALA A 259 -9.83 5.02 1.89
N HIS A 260 -9.32 4.49 3.01
CA HIS A 260 -8.04 4.90 3.57
C HIS A 260 -6.83 4.39 2.79
N LEU A 261 -6.80 3.10 2.45
CA LEU A 261 -5.61 2.38 1.97
C LEU A 261 -5.84 1.65 0.63
N GLY A 262 -7.06 1.70 0.10
CA GLY A 262 -7.51 0.97 -1.08
C GLY A 262 -8.08 -0.43 -0.78
N GLY A 263 -7.88 -0.94 0.43
CA GLY A 263 -8.49 -2.19 0.89
C GLY A 263 -8.08 -3.41 0.07
N VAL A 264 -8.86 -4.49 0.18
CA VAL A 264 -8.59 -5.75 -0.53
C VAL A 264 -8.66 -5.57 -2.05
N VAL A 265 -9.58 -4.72 -2.52
CA VAL A 265 -9.73 -4.39 -3.96
C VAL A 265 -8.48 -3.69 -4.53
N GLY A 266 -7.62 -3.14 -3.68
CA GLY A 266 -6.32 -2.59 -4.07
C GLY A 266 -5.36 -3.63 -4.66
N LEU A 267 -5.51 -4.92 -4.31
CA LEU A 267 -4.72 -6.01 -4.92
C LEU A 267 -4.99 -6.17 -6.42
N GLY A 268 -6.12 -5.67 -6.92
CA GLY A 268 -6.41 -5.61 -8.36
C GLY A 268 -5.35 -4.83 -9.15
N ASN A 269 -4.57 -3.96 -8.51
CA ASN A 269 -3.48 -3.22 -9.15
C ASN A 269 -2.26 -4.09 -9.52
N LEU A 270 -2.28 -5.38 -9.17
CA LEU A 270 -1.35 -6.39 -9.67
C LEU A 270 -1.71 -6.88 -11.09
N SER A 271 -2.87 -6.47 -11.63
CA SER A 271 -3.37 -6.84 -12.94
C SER A 271 -3.80 -5.61 -13.73
N GLU A 272 -3.77 -5.70 -15.06
CA GLU A 272 -4.39 -4.68 -15.90
C GLU A 272 -5.92 -4.80 -15.85
N PRO A 273 -6.68 -3.69 -16.00
CA PRO A 273 -8.14 -3.70 -15.95
C PRO A 273 -8.79 -4.73 -16.87
N GLU A 274 -8.27 -4.88 -18.09
CA GLU A 274 -8.78 -5.83 -19.08
C GLU A 274 -8.66 -7.26 -18.57
N ALA A 275 -7.52 -7.62 -17.95
CA ALA A 275 -7.31 -8.95 -17.40
C ALA A 275 -8.27 -9.25 -16.23
N LEU A 276 -8.65 -8.23 -15.45
CA LEU A 276 -9.66 -8.38 -14.39
C LEU A 276 -11.05 -8.63 -14.98
N LEU A 277 -11.44 -7.91 -16.03
CA LEU A 277 -12.72 -8.09 -16.72
C LEU A 277 -12.80 -9.46 -17.41
N GLU A 278 -11.73 -9.86 -18.09
CA GLU A 278 -11.59 -11.20 -18.69
C GLU A 278 -11.76 -12.31 -17.65
N ALA A 279 -11.11 -12.18 -16.50
CA ALA A 279 -11.21 -13.14 -15.40
C ALA A 279 -12.63 -13.21 -14.81
N ALA A 280 -13.40 -12.12 -14.84
CA ALA A 280 -14.76 -12.07 -14.28
C ALA A 280 -15.85 -12.47 -15.29
N TYR A 281 -15.70 -12.09 -16.55
CA TYR A 281 -16.77 -12.15 -17.56
C TYR A 281 -16.50 -13.12 -18.71
N ARG A 282 -15.32 -13.76 -18.80
CA ARG A 282 -15.02 -14.76 -19.84
C ARG A 282 -14.49 -16.08 -19.28
N ALA A 283 -13.49 -16.01 -18.40
CA ALA A 283 -12.81 -17.18 -17.87
C ALA A 283 -13.66 -18.16 -17.05
N PRO A 284 -14.67 -17.73 -16.25
CA PRO A 284 -15.42 -18.66 -15.41
C PRO A 284 -16.26 -19.63 -16.24
N PRO A 285 -16.28 -20.94 -15.93
CA PRO A 285 -17.01 -21.95 -16.71
C PRO A 285 -18.54 -21.77 -16.68
N SER A 286 -19.05 -20.95 -15.76
CA SER A 286 -20.47 -20.59 -15.67
C SER A 286 -20.90 -19.48 -16.64
N VAL A 287 -19.95 -18.81 -17.31
CA VAL A 287 -20.26 -17.79 -18.32
C VAL A 287 -20.75 -18.48 -19.59
N SER A 288 -21.98 -18.18 -20.00
CA SER A 288 -22.62 -18.76 -21.19
C SER A 288 -22.36 -17.96 -22.48
N ASN A 289 -21.78 -16.77 -22.38
CA ASN A 289 -21.56 -15.83 -23.48
C ASN A 289 -20.17 -15.16 -23.44
N PRO A 290 -19.07 -15.93 -23.39
CA PRO A 290 -17.72 -15.35 -23.24
C PRO A 290 -17.33 -14.39 -24.36
N GLU A 291 -17.87 -14.56 -25.57
CA GLU A 291 -17.60 -13.68 -26.72
C GLU A 291 -18.32 -12.32 -26.65
N ALA A 292 -19.15 -12.08 -25.63
CA ALA A 292 -19.84 -10.81 -25.47
C ALA A 292 -18.84 -9.65 -25.24
N PRO A 293 -19.23 -8.40 -25.59
CA PRO A 293 -18.47 -7.22 -25.23
C PRO A 293 -18.27 -7.14 -23.71
N LEU A 294 -17.06 -6.79 -23.28
CA LEU A 294 -16.78 -6.54 -21.87
C LEU A 294 -17.52 -5.25 -21.39
N PRO A 295 -17.90 -5.18 -20.10
CA PRO A 295 -18.49 -3.97 -19.51
C PRO A 295 -17.61 -2.72 -19.66
N GLY A 296 -18.26 -1.55 -19.76
CA GLY A 296 -17.61 -0.23 -19.82
C GLY A 296 -17.77 0.49 -21.17
N GLY A 297 -18.04 -0.24 -22.25
CA GLY A 297 -18.36 0.34 -23.55
C GLY A 297 -19.84 0.72 -23.70
N PRO A 298 -20.19 1.73 -24.52
CA PRO A 298 -21.58 2.02 -24.84
C PRO A 298 -22.18 0.91 -25.71
N VAL A 299 -23.41 0.50 -25.39
CA VAL A 299 -24.19 -0.50 -26.14
C VAL A 299 -25.54 0.11 -26.52
N ARG A 300 -26.01 -0.19 -27.73
CA ARG A 300 -27.36 0.19 -28.17
C ARG A 300 -28.34 -0.91 -27.77
N ALA A 301 -29.33 -0.57 -26.96
CA ALA A 301 -30.42 -1.46 -26.56
C ALA A 301 -31.74 -0.67 -26.53
N ASP A 302 -32.80 -1.21 -27.13
CA ASP A 302 -34.15 -0.62 -27.14
C ASP A 302 -34.21 0.87 -27.50
N GLY A 303 -33.40 1.30 -28.47
CA GLY A 303 -33.34 2.70 -28.91
C GLY A 303 -32.53 3.63 -27.98
N ALA A 304 -32.09 3.16 -26.82
CA ALA A 304 -31.20 3.87 -25.90
C ALA A 304 -29.73 3.47 -26.10
N THR A 305 -28.82 4.38 -25.75
CA THR A 305 -27.40 4.08 -25.61
C THR A 305 -27.13 3.92 -24.12
N LEU A 306 -26.78 2.72 -23.71
CA LEU A 306 -26.49 2.37 -22.32
C LEU A 306 -24.98 2.21 -22.17
N SER A 307 -24.42 2.69 -21.06
CA SER A 307 -23.04 2.44 -20.69
C SER A 307 -22.96 2.09 -19.21
N LEU A 308 -21.99 1.25 -18.85
CA LEU A 308 -21.62 1.02 -17.46
C LEU A 308 -20.38 1.87 -17.15
N PRO A 309 -20.15 2.23 -15.88
CA PRO A 309 -18.91 2.87 -15.45
C PRO A 309 -17.68 2.07 -15.87
N VAL A 310 -16.58 2.76 -16.14
CA VAL A 310 -15.33 2.17 -16.62
C VAL A 310 -14.36 1.96 -15.46
N LEU A 311 -13.64 0.83 -15.48
CA LEU A 311 -12.54 0.61 -14.54
C LEU A 311 -11.42 1.61 -14.78
N LEU A 312 -11.02 2.30 -13.73
CA LEU A 312 -9.81 3.12 -13.74
C LEU A 312 -8.57 2.23 -13.97
N PRO A 313 -7.47 2.79 -14.51
CA PRO A 313 -6.21 2.06 -14.72
C PRO A 313 -5.66 1.38 -13.46
N ARG A 314 -5.94 1.96 -12.28
CA ARG A 314 -5.64 1.38 -10.97
C ARG A 314 -6.70 1.78 -9.95
N THR A 315 -6.84 0.97 -8.91
CA THR A 315 -7.54 1.31 -7.67
C THR A 315 -6.79 2.42 -6.96
N LEU A 316 -7.53 3.42 -6.52
CA LEU A 316 -7.07 4.60 -5.83
C LEU A 316 -7.66 4.64 -4.41
N THR A 317 -6.91 5.21 -3.49
CA THR A 317 -7.44 5.64 -2.19
C THR A 317 -8.31 6.89 -2.37
N LEU A 318 -9.12 7.23 -1.37
CA LEU A 318 -9.89 8.48 -1.43
C LEU A 318 -8.96 9.71 -1.47
N ALA A 319 -7.83 9.63 -0.75
CA ALA A 319 -6.83 10.71 -0.67
C ALA A 319 -6.04 10.90 -1.98
N ASP A 320 -5.98 9.89 -2.85
CA ASP A 320 -5.45 10.04 -4.21
C ASP A 320 -6.35 10.91 -5.09
N VAL A 321 -7.65 11.07 -4.74
CA VAL A 321 -8.64 11.74 -5.60
C VAL A 321 -9.07 13.10 -5.08
N VAL A 322 -9.27 13.21 -3.78
CA VAL A 322 -9.73 14.43 -3.11
C VAL A 322 -9.02 14.64 -1.79
N SER A 323 -9.05 15.87 -1.28
CA SER A 323 -8.52 16.11 0.07
C SER A 323 -9.39 15.48 1.15
N VAL A 324 -8.75 14.70 2.01
CA VAL A 324 -9.37 14.00 3.13
C VAL A 324 -9.02 14.72 4.43
N ASP A 325 -10.01 14.96 5.28
CA ASP A 325 -9.84 15.69 6.53
C ASP A 325 -9.60 14.77 7.71
N TYR A 326 -10.21 13.59 7.72
CA TYR A 326 -10.05 12.58 8.77
C TYR A 326 -10.12 11.18 8.18
N THR A 327 -9.60 10.22 8.92
CA THR A 327 -9.65 8.80 8.55
C THR A 327 -10.21 7.99 9.69
N ILE A 328 -11.15 7.08 9.42
CA ILE A 328 -11.58 6.06 10.36
C ILE A 328 -11.08 4.72 9.82
N PRO A 329 -10.06 4.08 10.43
CA PRO A 329 -9.46 2.86 9.89
C PRO A 329 -10.23 1.58 10.26
N GLY A 330 -10.00 0.51 9.50
CA GLY A 330 -10.53 -0.83 9.78
C GLY A 330 -11.34 -1.44 8.62
N CYS A 331 -11.44 -2.77 8.56
CA CYS A 331 -12.15 -3.49 7.50
C CYS A 331 -13.17 -4.52 8.07
N PRO A 332 -14.31 -4.08 8.60
CA PRO A 332 -14.68 -2.67 8.81
C PRO A 332 -14.08 -2.09 10.12
N PRO A 333 -14.19 -0.78 10.35
CA PRO A 333 -13.92 -0.19 11.66
C PRO A 333 -14.81 -0.81 12.73
N SER A 334 -14.32 -0.92 13.97
CA SER A 334 -15.13 -1.48 15.07
C SER A 334 -16.21 -0.49 15.53
N PRO A 335 -17.36 -0.96 16.07
CA PRO A 335 -18.41 -0.05 16.56
C PRO A 335 -17.90 0.97 17.58
N ALA A 336 -16.97 0.57 18.45
CA ALA A 336 -16.36 1.47 19.43
C ALA A 336 -15.54 2.61 18.77
N VAL A 337 -14.79 2.29 17.70
CA VAL A 337 -14.05 3.28 16.92
C VAL A 337 -14.99 4.20 16.14
N VAL A 338 -16.06 3.64 15.54
CA VAL A 338 -17.08 4.43 14.82
C VAL A 338 -17.78 5.41 15.78
N GLN A 339 -18.23 4.95 16.94
CA GLN A 339 -18.87 5.79 17.95
C GLN A 339 -17.95 6.92 18.42
N ALA A 340 -16.71 6.58 18.80
CA ALA A 340 -15.73 7.58 19.23
C ALA A 340 -15.43 8.62 18.15
N ALA A 341 -15.33 8.20 16.89
CA ALA A 341 -15.13 9.10 15.76
C ALA A 341 -16.34 10.01 15.54
N LEU A 342 -17.56 9.48 15.60
CA LEU A 342 -18.79 10.26 15.47
C LEU A 342 -18.91 11.30 16.58
N ASP A 343 -18.65 10.92 17.83
CA ASP A 343 -18.72 11.86 18.96
C ASP A 343 -17.64 12.95 18.86
N ALA A 344 -16.41 12.58 18.50
CA ALA A 344 -15.32 13.53 18.31
C ALA A 344 -15.60 14.51 17.16
N LEU A 345 -16.14 14.02 16.05
CA LEU A 345 -16.44 14.84 14.89
C LEU A 345 -17.69 15.68 15.09
N LEU A 346 -18.75 15.16 15.73
CA LEU A 346 -20.00 15.89 15.96
C LEU A 346 -19.92 16.85 17.15
N GLY A 347 -18.95 16.70 18.04
CA GLY A 347 -18.72 17.58 19.19
C GLY A 347 -18.07 18.93 18.84
N ASP A 348 -17.81 19.72 19.89
CA ASP A 348 -17.30 21.09 19.78
C ASP A 348 -15.77 21.19 19.62
N ALA A 349 -15.06 20.11 19.92
CA ALA A 349 -13.58 20.05 19.91
C ALA A 349 -13.09 18.92 19.00
N PRO A 350 -13.19 19.08 17.67
CA PRO A 350 -12.73 18.04 16.74
C PRO A 350 -11.20 17.87 16.84
N PRO A 351 -10.70 16.65 16.57
CA PRO A 351 -9.26 16.38 16.56
C PRO A 351 -8.55 17.15 15.44
N PRO A 352 -7.20 17.21 15.47
CA PRO A 352 -6.42 17.83 14.41
C PRO A 352 -6.77 17.26 13.03
N ARG A 353 -6.97 18.14 12.04
CA ARG A 353 -7.19 17.73 10.64
C ARG A 353 -6.01 16.86 10.16
N GLY A 354 -6.34 15.78 9.45
CA GLY A 354 -5.41 14.73 9.02
C GLY A 354 -5.33 13.56 9.99
N ALA A 355 -5.97 13.64 11.17
CA ALA A 355 -5.91 12.57 12.16
C ALA A 355 -6.58 11.27 11.66
N VAL A 356 -5.93 10.15 11.96
CA VAL A 356 -6.53 8.82 11.94
C VAL A 356 -7.21 8.59 13.29
N LEU A 357 -8.54 8.46 13.27
CA LEU A 357 -9.40 8.40 14.45
C LEU A 357 -9.41 7.01 15.09
N ALA A 358 -8.22 6.55 15.50
CA ALA A 358 -8.00 5.34 16.29
C ALA A 358 -6.66 5.46 17.05
N PRO A 359 -6.44 4.72 18.14
CA PRO A 359 -5.23 4.86 18.96
C PRO A 359 -3.94 4.64 18.16
N ASP A 360 -2.98 5.58 18.23
CA ASP A 360 -1.69 5.48 17.53
C ASP A 360 -0.67 4.62 18.31
N VAL A 361 -1.03 3.37 18.53
CA VAL A 361 -0.18 2.36 19.18
C VAL A 361 -0.34 1.03 18.46
N SER A 362 0.72 0.21 18.47
CA SER A 362 0.69 -1.08 17.78
C SER A 362 -0.32 -2.03 18.42
N LEU A 363 -0.91 -2.91 17.62
CA LEU A 363 -1.84 -3.94 18.10
C LEU A 363 -1.20 -4.85 19.17
N CYS A 364 0.13 -4.92 19.23
CA CYS A 364 0.83 -5.68 20.25
C CYS A 364 0.61 -5.16 21.68
N GLU A 365 0.26 -3.88 21.88
CA GLU A 365 0.10 -3.35 23.25
C GLU A 365 -1.08 -3.99 24.00
N ASP A 366 -2.18 -4.26 23.31
CA ASP A 366 -3.40 -4.89 23.86
C ASP A 366 -3.56 -6.36 23.45
N CYS A 367 -2.54 -6.93 22.81
CA CYS A 367 -2.60 -8.32 22.34
C CYS A 367 -2.69 -9.28 23.53
N PRO A 368 -3.67 -10.21 23.57
CA PRO A 368 -3.79 -11.17 24.67
C PRO A 368 -2.58 -12.11 24.78
N ARG A 369 -1.81 -12.25 23.68
CA ARG A 369 -0.58 -13.05 23.61
C ARG A 369 0.69 -12.24 23.91
N LYS A 370 0.58 -10.98 24.37
CA LYS A 370 1.73 -10.10 24.61
C LYS A 370 2.72 -10.70 25.62
N GLY A 371 2.20 -11.30 26.70
CA GLY A 371 3.02 -11.88 27.78
C GLY A 371 3.90 -13.05 27.35
N SER A 372 3.55 -13.76 26.26
CA SER A 372 4.33 -14.87 25.72
C SER A 372 5.34 -14.45 24.65
N ARG A 373 5.44 -13.15 24.33
CA ARG A 373 6.42 -12.63 23.37
C ARG A 373 7.80 -12.54 24.04
N PRO A 374 8.83 -13.28 23.59
CA PRO A 374 10.17 -13.16 24.13
C PRO A 374 10.79 -11.80 23.74
N GLU A 375 11.80 -11.37 24.50
CA GLU A 375 12.55 -10.13 24.22
C GLU A 375 13.24 -10.18 22.85
N ARG A 376 13.74 -11.37 22.48
CA ARG A 376 14.33 -11.65 21.17
C ARG A 376 13.58 -12.82 20.53
N ILE A 377 13.07 -12.58 19.31
CA ILE A 377 12.48 -13.63 18.48
C ILE A 377 13.52 -14.01 17.42
N GLU A 378 13.92 -15.27 17.42
CA GLU A 378 14.72 -15.86 16.35
C GLU A 378 13.95 -17.03 15.76
N LEU A 379 13.75 -17.00 14.45
CA LEU A 379 13.00 -18.01 13.73
C LEU A 379 13.94 -18.82 12.85
N HIS A 380 13.82 -20.13 12.96
CA HIS A 380 14.53 -21.07 12.09
C HIS A 380 13.74 -21.41 10.83
N ALA A 381 12.41 -21.28 10.87
CA ALA A 381 11.54 -21.55 9.74
C ALA A 381 10.23 -20.75 9.81
N LEU A 382 9.65 -20.50 8.63
CA LEU A 382 8.32 -19.93 8.49
C LEU A 382 7.27 -21.04 8.62
N ARG A 383 6.20 -20.75 9.36
CA ARG A 383 5.04 -21.62 9.49
C ARG A 383 3.83 -21.01 8.83
N ARG A 384 2.89 -21.86 8.44
CA ARG A 384 1.61 -21.44 7.86
C ARG A 384 0.47 -21.99 8.70
N LEU A 385 -0.49 -21.13 8.99
CA LEU A 385 -1.64 -21.49 9.79
C LEU A 385 -2.38 -22.72 9.24
N ALA A 386 -2.50 -22.84 7.92
CA ALA A 386 -3.20 -23.95 7.27
C ALA A 386 -2.51 -25.32 7.42
N THR A 387 -1.22 -25.36 7.72
CA THR A 387 -0.42 -26.59 7.72
C THR A 387 0.36 -26.81 9.02
N SER A 388 0.14 -25.97 10.03
CA SER A 388 0.92 -25.99 11.27
C SER A 388 -0.01 -25.98 12.47
N ALA A 389 0.26 -26.84 13.46
CA ALA A 389 -0.42 -26.78 14.75
C ALA A 389 -0.03 -25.49 15.48
N VAL A 390 -1.00 -24.72 15.97
CA VAL A 390 -0.72 -23.42 16.60
C VAL A 390 -1.03 -23.48 18.08
N ASP A 391 -0.09 -23.03 18.88
CA ASP A 391 -0.29 -22.89 20.32
C ASP A 391 -1.19 -21.66 20.58
N PRO A 392 -2.34 -21.83 21.27
CA PRO A 392 -3.30 -20.76 21.50
C PRO A 392 -2.82 -19.70 22.51
N GLU A 393 -1.74 -19.92 23.25
CA GLU A 393 -1.21 -18.98 24.24
C GLU A 393 0.02 -18.22 23.74
N LEU A 394 0.80 -18.83 22.85
CA LEU A 394 2.05 -18.24 22.37
C LEU A 394 1.85 -17.17 21.31
N CYS A 395 2.69 -16.13 21.33
CA CYS A 395 2.74 -15.10 20.30
C CYS A 395 2.94 -15.71 18.90
N PHE A 396 2.09 -15.36 17.93
CA PHE A 396 2.18 -15.90 16.56
C PHE A 396 3.55 -15.66 15.91
N LEU A 397 4.15 -14.48 16.12
CA LEU A 397 5.49 -14.17 15.60
C LEU A 397 6.55 -15.07 16.21
N ALA A 398 6.49 -15.32 17.52
CA ALA A 398 7.41 -16.23 18.20
C ALA A 398 7.25 -17.69 17.73
N GLN A 399 6.05 -18.03 17.23
CA GLN A 399 5.77 -19.33 16.63
C GLN A 399 6.17 -19.39 15.14
N GLY A 400 6.68 -18.33 14.52
CA GLY A 400 7.06 -18.34 13.10
C GLY A 400 5.90 -18.11 12.12
N LEU A 401 4.76 -17.62 12.59
CA LEU A 401 3.63 -17.23 11.75
C LEU A 401 3.69 -15.74 11.45
N VAL A 402 3.45 -15.36 10.19
CA VAL A 402 3.33 -13.94 9.82
C VAL A 402 2.13 -13.33 10.51
N CYS A 403 2.37 -12.31 11.36
CA CYS A 403 1.35 -11.53 12.04
C CYS A 403 1.65 -10.04 11.83
N MET A 404 0.71 -9.30 11.25
CA MET A 404 0.88 -7.88 10.94
C MET A 404 0.80 -6.98 12.18
N GLY A 405 0.50 -7.53 13.37
CA GLY A 405 0.19 -6.78 14.59
C GLY A 405 1.19 -5.68 14.97
N PRO A 406 2.52 -5.90 14.91
CA PRO A 406 3.49 -4.85 15.22
C PRO A 406 3.45 -3.64 14.30
N ALA A 407 3.02 -3.83 13.05
CA ALA A 407 2.91 -2.79 12.02
C ALA A 407 1.47 -2.33 11.80
N THR A 408 0.55 -2.68 12.72
CA THR A 408 -0.88 -2.37 12.59
C THR A 408 -1.36 -1.59 13.80
N ARG A 409 -2.16 -0.54 13.54
CA ARG A 409 -2.82 0.27 14.55
C ARG A 409 -3.84 -0.54 15.37
N GLN A 410 -4.03 -0.14 16.62
CA GLN A 410 -5.12 -0.60 17.48
C GLN A 410 -6.50 -0.05 17.08
N GLY A 411 -7.52 -0.48 17.83
CA GLY A 411 -8.92 -0.05 17.69
C GLY A 411 -9.86 -1.17 17.25
N CYS A 412 -9.33 -2.30 16.78
CA CYS A 412 -10.17 -3.42 16.34
C CYS A 412 -10.86 -4.15 17.49
N GLN A 413 -10.34 -4.06 18.73
CA GLN A 413 -10.41 -5.13 19.74
C GLN A 413 -9.82 -6.40 19.12
N PRO A 414 -8.75 -7.03 19.64
CA PRO A 414 -7.93 -8.00 18.90
C PRO A 414 -8.62 -9.35 18.60
N GLY A 415 -9.87 -9.35 18.11
CA GLY A 415 -10.76 -10.48 17.88
C GLY A 415 -10.21 -11.49 16.89
N CYS A 416 -9.40 -11.09 15.90
CA CYS A 416 -8.66 -12.08 15.09
C CYS A 416 -7.73 -12.91 15.97
N VAL A 417 -6.95 -12.26 16.83
CA VAL A 417 -5.94 -12.91 17.68
C VAL A 417 -6.60 -13.77 18.75
N GLU A 418 -7.71 -13.30 19.32
CA GLU A 418 -8.57 -14.05 20.24
C GLU A 418 -9.19 -15.27 19.56
N ALA A 419 -9.62 -15.15 18.31
CA ALA A 419 -10.12 -16.26 17.49
C ALA A 419 -9.01 -17.18 16.94
N GLY A 420 -7.77 -17.06 17.42
CA GLY A 420 -6.66 -17.92 16.99
C GLY A 420 -6.07 -17.58 15.61
N MET A 421 -6.33 -16.39 15.09
CA MET A 421 -5.85 -15.92 13.79
C MET A 421 -4.80 -14.80 13.93
N PRO A 422 -3.66 -14.88 13.21
CA PRO A 422 -2.73 -13.76 13.14
C PRO A 422 -3.37 -12.50 12.53
N CYS A 423 -2.98 -11.33 13.02
CA CYS A 423 -3.41 -10.05 12.47
C CYS A 423 -3.05 -9.94 10.99
N ARG A 424 -3.96 -9.37 10.20
CA ARG A 424 -3.84 -9.19 8.74
C ARG A 424 -3.66 -7.73 8.31
N GLY A 425 -3.57 -6.78 9.24
CA GLY A 425 -3.21 -5.39 8.94
C GLY A 425 -4.34 -4.50 8.45
N CYS A 426 -5.61 -4.84 8.68
CA CYS A 426 -6.74 -4.08 8.13
C CYS A 426 -6.94 -2.68 8.73
N PHE A 427 -6.39 -2.41 9.92
CA PHE A 427 -6.43 -1.09 10.57
C PHE A 427 -5.34 -0.14 10.06
N GLY A 428 -4.44 -0.61 9.20
CA GLY A 428 -3.37 0.22 8.65
C GLY A 428 -2.23 0.50 9.63
N PRO A 429 -1.21 1.24 9.16
CA PRO A 429 -0.01 1.51 9.92
C PRO A 429 -0.19 2.58 11.02
N LEU A 430 0.85 2.71 11.85
CA LEU A 430 1.00 3.82 12.81
C LEU A 430 1.41 5.12 12.09
N ASP A 431 1.27 6.24 12.78
CA ASP A 431 1.69 7.54 12.23
C ASP A 431 3.20 7.53 11.91
N GLY A 432 3.56 8.23 10.82
CA GLY A 432 4.94 8.29 10.32
C GLY A 432 5.42 7.05 9.54
N VAL A 433 4.68 5.94 9.55
CA VAL A 433 5.00 4.76 8.73
C VAL A 433 4.33 4.89 7.36
N ARG A 434 5.15 5.24 6.35
CA ARG A 434 4.66 5.47 4.98
C ARG A 434 4.12 4.21 4.29
N ASP A 435 4.74 3.06 4.53
CA ASP A 435 4.37 1.79 3.91
C ASP A 435 4.40 0.67 4.96
N GLY A 436 3.23 0.34 5.51
CA GLY A 436 3.09 -0.67 6.57
C GLY A 436 3.46 -2.09 6.12
N GLY A 437 3.26 -2.40 4.83
CA GLY A 437 3.63 -3.70 4.27
C GLY A 437 5.15 -3.85 4.18
N ALA A 438 5.84 -2.81 3.71
CA ALA A 438 7.29 -2.77 3.66
C ALA A 438 7.91 -2.84 5.07
N ALA A 439 7.33 -2.11 6.03
CA ALA A 439 7.76 -2.13 7.43
C ALA A 439 7.59 -3.52 8.05
N MET A 440 6.44 -4.18 7.82
CA MET A 440 6.22 -5.53 8.35
C MET A 440 7.10 -6.58 7.67
N LEU A 441 7.32 -6.47 6.35
CA LEU A 441 8.28 -7.32 5.64
C LEU A 441 9.68 -7.15 6.25
N SER A 442 10.11 -5.91 6.50
CA SER A 442 11.39 -5.61 7.17
C SER A 442 11.46 -6.30 8.53
N GLY A 443 10.47 -6.06 9.39
CA GLY A 443 10.40 -6.60 10.74
C GLY A 443 10.40 -8.14 10.75
N PHE A 444 9.50 -8.76 9.98
CA PHE A 444 9.34 -10.21 9.96
C PHE A 444 10.53 -10.94 9.35
N ALA A 445 11.02 -10.51 8.18
CA ALA A 445 12.15 -11.18 7.52
C ALA A 445 13.44 -11.05 8.33
N SER A 446 13.59 -9.99 9.14
CA SER A 446 14.72 -9.86 10.08
C SER A 446 14.75 -10.95 11.14
N LEU A 447 13.59 -11.49 11.54
CA LEU A 447 13.50 -12.57 12.52
C LEU A 447 14.05 -13.88 11.96
N LEU A 448 14.18 -13.98 10.64
CA LEU A 448 14.66 -15.14 9.89
C LEU A 448 16.12 -14.97 9.45
N GLY A 449 16.86 -14.04 10.06
CA GLY A 449 18.25 -13.70 9.66
C GLY A 449 19.24 -14.86 9.74
N GLY A 450 18.93 -15.96 10.43
CA GLY A 450 19.75 -17.19 10.41
C GLY A 450 19.36 -18.22 9.35
N ALA A 451 18.26 -17.99 8.61
CA ALA A 451 17.77 -18.91 7.58
C ALA A 451 18.42 -18.63 6.21
N ASP A 452 18.45 -19.66 5.36
CA ASP A 452 18.85 -19.50 3.96
C ASP A 452 17.89 -18.52 3.24
N PRO A 453 18.39 -17.38 2.70
CA PRO A 453 17.57 -16.41 1.99
C PRO A 453 16.79 -17.02 0.82
N ALA A 454 17.37 -17.95 0.06
CA ALA A 454 16.69 -18.56 -1.08
C ALA A 454 15.45 -19.36 -0.64
N ALA A 455 15.61 -20.18 0.40
CA ALA A 455 14.51 -20.91 1.01
C ALA A 455 13.44 -19.96 1.60
N LEU A 456 13.84 -18.81 2.14
CA LEU A 456 12.92 -17.83 2.71
C LEU A 456 12.01 -17.18 1.66
N GLY A 457 12.55 -16.80 0.51
CA GLY A 457 11.75 -16.27 -0.61
C GLY A 457 10.69 -17.27 -1.06
N ALA A 458 11.04 -18.56 -1.16
CA ALA A 458 10.09 -19.63 -1.50
C ALA A 458 9.05 -19.87 -0.39
N ALA A 459 9.41 -19.66 0.87
CA ALA A 459 8.50 -19.84 2.00
C ALA A 459 7.34 -18.82 2.01
N VAL A 460 7.54 -17.65 1.40
CA VAL A 460 6.52 -16.60 1.19
C VAL A 460 6.20 -16.45 -0.31
N PRO A 461 5.31 -17.28 -0.88
CA PRO A 461 5.03 -17.31 -2.31
C PRO A 461 4.18 -16.13 -2.78
N ASP A 462 3.48 -15.46 -1.86
CA ASP A 462 2.67 -14.28 -2.14
C ASP A 462 2.96 -13.15 -1.14
N PRO A 463 4.11 -12.45 -1.28
CA PRO A 463 4.42 -11.30 -0.43
C PRO A 463 3.39 -10.17 -0.53
N ALA A 464 2.89 -9.85 -1.73
CA ALA A 464 1.91 -8.79 -1.93
C ALA A 464 0.61 -9.05 -1.15
N GLY A 465 0.01 -10.24 -1.32
CA GLY A 465 -1.20 -10.63 -0.58
C GLY A 465 -0.96 -10.89 0.91
N THR A 466 0.29 -11.09 1.32
CA THR A 466 0.66 -11.28 2.75
C THR A 466 0.83 -9.94 3.48
N PHE A 467 1.63 -9.02 2.93
CA PHE A 467 2.04 -7.79 3.62
C PHE A 467 1.25 -6.54 3.19
N TRP A 468 0.65 -6.52 2.00
CA TRP A 468 -0.11 -5.39 1.46
C TRP A 468 -1.59 -5.69 1.22
N ARG A 469 -2.13 -6.71 1.89
CA ARG A 469 -3.49 -7.22 1.66
C ARG A 469 -4.58 -6.15 1.61
N TYR A 470 -4.49 -5.15 2.47
CA TYR A 470 -5.46 -4.06 2.57
C TYR A 470 -4.91 -2.70 2.11
N SER A 471 -3.66 -2.67 1.64
CA SER A 471 -2.91 -1.42 1.46
C SER A 471 -2.07 -1.36 0.19
N TYR A 472 -2.27 -2.30 -0.75
CA TYR A 472 -1.48 -2.32 -1.98
C TYR A 472 -1.67 -1.05 -2.82
N ALA A 473 -2.89 -0.49 -2.89
CA ALA A 473 -3.12 0.76 -3.63
C ALA A 473 -2.44 1.99 -2.99
N ALA A 474 -2.18 1.95 -1.69
CA ALA A 474 -1.45 2.97 -0.95
C ALA A 474 0.06 2.67 -0.81
N ALA A 475 0.55 1.57 -1.39
CA ALA A 475 1.96 1.18 -1.29
C ALA A 475 2.88 2.16 -2.03
N LEU A 476 4.18 2.08 -1.75
CA LEU A 476 5.18 2.83 -2.51
C LEU A 476 5.18 2.50 -4.00
N LEU A 477 4.88 1.24 -4.35
CA LEU A 477 4.67 0.77 -5.71
C LEU A 477 3.21 0.32 -5.88
N PRO A 478 2.27 1.26 -6.08
CA PRO A 478 0.85 0.96 -5.93
C PRO A 478 0.21 0.33 -7.18
N ARG A 479 0.99 0.06 -8.23
CA ARG A 479 0.56 -0.62 -9.45
C ARG A 479 1.70 -1.46 -10.01
N ARG A 480 1.35 -2.61 -10.57
CA ARG A 480 2.25 -3.42 -11.38
C ARG A 480 2.76 -2.62 -12.58
N VAL A 481 4.02 -2.82 -12.92
CA VAL A 481 4.64 -2.18 -14.09
C VAL A 481 4.06 -2.79 -15.36
N ARG A 482 3.52 -1.95 -16.24
CA ARG A 482 3.08 -2.37 -17.58
C ARG A 482 4.30 -2.81 -18.40
N PRO A 483 4.23 -3.88 -19.21
CA PRO A 483 5.28 -4.23 -20.15
C PRO A 483 5.66 -3.02 -21.02
N ALA A 484 6.92 -2.92 -21.44
CA ALA A 484 7.29 -1.88 -22.39
C ALA A 484 6.48 -2.07 -23.69
N GLY A 485 5.68 -1.08 -24.06
CA GLY A 485 5.04 -1.06 -25.37
C GLY A 485 6.09 -1.03 -26.49
N PRO A 486 5.72 -1.31 -27.75
CA PRO A 486 6.63 -1.13 -28.88
C PRO A 486 7.17 0.31 -28.85
N ALA A 487 8.49 0.47 -29.01
CA ALA A 487 9.16 1.76 -28.97
C ALA A 487 8.60 2.66 -30.09
N GLY A 488 7.66 3.56 -29.78
CA GLY A 488 7.10 4.46 -30.80
C GLY A 488 5.80 5.19 -30.51
N GLU A 489 5.01 4.83 -29.49
CA GLU A 489 3.74 5.52 -29.21
C GLU A 489 3.76 6.19 -27.84
N GLY A 490 3.84 7.52 -27.84
CA GLY A 490 3.78 8.38 -26.66
C GLY A 490 4.89 9.42 -26.62
N ALA A 491 4.89 10.32 -27.61
CA ALA A 491 5.46 11.66 -27.51
C ALA A 491 4.31 12.66 -27.35
#